data_AF-A0A959CF86-F1
#
_entry.id   AF-A0A959CF86-F1
#
_cell.length_a   1.000
_cell.length_b   1.000
_cell.length_c   1.000
_cell.angle_alpha   90.00
_cell.angle_beta   90.00
_cell.angle_gamma   90.00
#
_symmetry.space_group_name_H-M   'P 1'
#
loop_
_entity.id
_entity.type
_entity.pdbx_description
1 polymer ?
#
loop_
_entity_poly.entity_id
_entity_poly.type
_entity_poly.pdbx_seq_one_letter_code
_entity_poly.pdbx_strand_id
1 'polypeptide(L)'
;MENTNRLKEGIGYGLVQLLGIGVGMISTVFLYGHVLEAYGVVQFFLNTAALLFPLASAGVYALNYRYFPLLENDPARRRGFLPFLLLWGAASTCVFTFFAWILQEPLSSLIGSPAGVIAQHLYVLPPLLLLIVTNYTLAHYAANFGKVAVPAMLNDL
;
A
#
# COMPACT_ATOMS: atom_id res chain seq x y z
N MET A 1 -5.61 7.13 -34.46
CA MET A 1 -6.40 7.81 -33.40
C MET A 1 -6.11 7.25 -32.01
N GLU A 2 -5.71 5.98 -31.88
CA GLU A 2 -5.40 5.32 -30.60
C GLU A 2 -4.19 5.94 -29.85
N ASN A 3 -3.14 6.35 -30.57
CA ASN A 3 -1.94 6.96 -29.96
C ASN A 3 -2.20 8.33 -29.30
N THR A 4 -3.15 9.11 -29.81
CA THR A 4 -3.43 10.47 -29.31
C THR A 4 -4.20 10.45 -27.98
N ASN A 5 -5.02 9.41 -27.74
CA ASN A 5 -5.73 9.24 -26.47
C ASN A 5 -4.78 8.82 -25.34
N ARG A 6 -3.78 7.96 -25.63
CA ARG A 6 -2.78 7.52 -24.65
C ARG A 6 -1.90 8.68 -24.15
N LEU A 7 -1.53 9.61 -25.03
CA LEU A 7 -0.77 10.82 -24.67
C LEU A 7 -1.58 11.75 -23.74
N LYS A 8 -2.88 11.94 -24.02
CA LYS A 8 -3.75 12.76 -23.16
C LYS A 8 -3.94 12.14 -21.77
N GLU A 9 -4.10 10.82 -21.70
CA GLU A 9 -4.18 10.09 -20.42
C GLU A 9 -2.86 10.17 -19.64
N GLY A 10 -1.70 10.06 -20.31
CA GLY A 10 -0.39 10.19 -19.68
C GLY A 10 -0.12 11.60 -19.13
N ILE A 11 -0.53 12.66 -19.84
CA ILE A 11 -0.39 14.04 -19.35
C ILE A 11 -1.37 14.31 -18.20
N GLY A 12 -2.62 13.85 -18.31
CA GLY A 12 -3.60 13.95 -17.23
C GLY A 12 -3.12 13.25 -15.96
N TYR A 13 -2.51 12.07 -16.10
CA TYR A 13 -1.84 11.35 -15.02
C TYR A 13 -0.74 12.18 -14.36
N GLY A 14 0.20 12.72 -15.15
CA GLY A 14 1.31 13.50 -14.61
C GLY A 14 0.86 14.75 -13.85
N LEU A 15 -0.18 15.43 -14.32
CA LEU A 15 -0.78 16.59 -13.64
C LEU A 15 -1.40 16.22 -12.30
N VAL A 16 -2.17 15.13 -12.28
CA VAL A 16 -2.78 14.63 -11.04
C VAL A 16 -1.70 14.24 -10.03
N GLN A 17 -0.60 13.64 -10.49
CA GLN A 17 0.52 13.26 -9.65
C GLN A 17 1.24 14.48 -9.05
N LEU A 18 1.49 15.50 -9.86
CA LEU A 18 2.07 16.77 -9.41
C LEU A 18 1.19 17.47 -8.37
N LEU A 19 -0.14 17.43 -8.54
CA LEU A 19 -1.07 17.99 -7.56
C LEU A 19 -1.05 17.20 -6.24
N GLY A 20 -1.00 15.87 -6.31
CA GLY A 20 -0.86 15.01 -5.12
C GLY A 20 0.40 15.34 -4.34
N ILE A 21 1.54 15.39 -5.03
CA ILE A 21 2.83 15.78 -4.42
C ILE A 21 2.75 17.17 -3.80
N GLY A 22 2.12 18.15 -4.48
CA GLY A 22 1.93 19.49 -3.94
C GLY A 22 1.14 19.51 -2.64
N VAL A 23 0.04 18.75 -2.57
CA VAL A 23 -0.77 18.61 -1.34
C VAL A 23 0.04 17.92 -0.23
N GLY A 24 0.78 16.86 -0.55
CA GLY A 24 1.64 16.15 0.38
C GLY A 24 2.76 17.03 0.96
N MET A 25 3.40 17.84 0.11
CA MET A 25 4.43 18.80 0.53
C MET A 25 3.85 19.89 1.44
N ILE A 26 2.71 20.48 1.09
CA ILE A 26 2.05 21.50 1.93
C ILE A 26 1.68 20.90 3.28
N SER A 27 1.10 19.69 3.28
CA SER A 27 0.72 18.99 4.51
C SER A 27 1.93 18.70 5.39
N THR A 28 3.04 18.25 4.80
CA THR A 28 4.28 17.95 5.54
C THR A 28 4.90 19.22 6.12
N VAL A 29 5.01 20.30 5.35
CA VAL A 29 5.57 21.58 5.84
C VAL A 29 4.70 22.16 6.97
N PHE A 30 3.37 22.07 6.87
CA PHE A 30 2.47 22.50 7.94
C PHE A 30 2.58 21.62 9.19
N LEU A 31 2.58 20.29 9.04
CA LEU A 31 2.67 19.34 10.15
C LEU A 31 4.01 19.43 10.88
N TYR A 32 5.11 19.60 10.13
CA TYR A 32 6.46 19.71 10.68
C TYR A 32 6.61 20.94 11.58
N GLY A 33 5.91 22.04 11.25
CA GLY A 33 5.91 23.27 12.03
C GLY A 33 5.08 23.23 13.31
N HIS A 34 4.17 22.27 13.47
CA HIS A 34 3.25 22.22 14.63
C HIS A 34 3.49 21.03 15.56
N VAL A 35 3.91 19.85 15.06
CA VAL A 35 3.98 18.63 15.89
C VAL A 35 5.11 17.69 15.45
N LEU A 36 6.37 18.05 15.77
CA LEU A 36 7.55 17.29 15.38
C LEU A 36 7.59 15.87 15.96
N GLU A 37 7.13 15.70 17.21
CA GLU A 37 7.20 14.43 17.94
C GLU A 37 6.19 13.41 17.38
N ALA A 38 4.96 13.84 17.10
CA ALA A 38 3.94 13.00 16.46
C ALA A 38 4.33 12.62 15.02
N TYR A 39 4.95 13.54 14.29
CA TYR A 39 5.43 13.26 12.94
C TYR A 39 6.51 12.16 12.91
N GLY A 40 7.45 12.19 13.87
CA GLY A 40 8.48 11.16 14.00
C GLY A 40 7.90 9.76 14.25
N VAL A 41 6.86 9.67 15.08
CA VAL A 41 6.16 8.41 15.37
C VAL A 41 5.41 7.90 14.13
N VAL A 42 4.69 8.76 13.41
CA VAL A 42 3.98 8.37 12.18
C VAL A 42 4.96 7.89 11.12
N GLN A 43 6.06 8.62 10.89
CA GLN A 43 7.10 8.21 9.94
C GLN A 43 7.75 6.88 10.34
N PHE A 44 7.97 6.65 11.63
CA PHE A 44 8.47 5.36 12.10
C PHE A 44 7.51 4.21 11.73
N PHE A 45 6.20 4.37 11.92
CA PHE A 45 5.23 3.35 11.54
C PHE A 45 5.14 3.15 10.03
N LEU A 46 5.14 4.22 9.24
CA LEU A 46 5.11 4.12 7.78
C LEU A 46 6.35 3.39 7.24
N ASN A 47 7.54 3.73 7.71
CA ASN A 47 8.78 3.07 7.30
C ASN A 47 8.82 1.60 7.75
N THR A 48 8.36 1.31 8.97
CA THR A 48 8.26 -0.06 9.47
C THR A 48 7.26 -0.88 8.65
N ALA A 49 6.11 -0.30 8.31
CA ALA A 49 5.12 -0.94 7.46
C ALA A 49 5.67 -1.19 6.05
N ALA A 50 6.44 -0.26 5.48
CA ALA A 50 7.09 -0.43 4.18
C ALA A 50 8.11 -1.59 4.18
N LEU A 51 8.86 -1.77 5.27
CA LEU A 51 9.78 -2.90 5.43
C LEU A 51 9.05 -4.24 5.55
N LEU A 52 7.90 -4.26 6.23
CA LEU A 52 7.10 -5.46 6.44
C LEU A 52 6.15 -5.76 5.28
N PHE A 53 5.90 -4.79 4.41
CA PHE A 53 4.97 -4.90 3.29
C PHE A 53 5.22 -6.11 2.37
N PRO A 54 6.46 -6.44 1.94
CA PRO A 54 6.69 -7.61 1.10
C PRO A 54 6.29 -8.93 1.77
N LEU A 55 6.47 -9.02 3.10
CA LEU A 55 6.05 -10.17 3.90
C LEU A 55 4.53 -10.22 4.07
N ALA A 56 3.92 -9.08 4.44
CA ALA A 56 2.48 -8.98 4.67
C ALA A 56 1.64 -9.15 3.41
N SER A 57 2.14 -8.66 2.26
CA SER A 57 1.48 -8.80 0.96
C SER A 57 1.65 -10.18 0.32
N ALA A 58 2.52 -11.04 0.86
CA ALA A 58 2.78 -12.40 0.35
C ALA A 58 2.93 -12.49 -1.19
N GLY A 59 3.52 -11.46 -1.82
CA GLY A 59 3.72 -11.43 -3.26
C GLY A 59 2.44 -11.30 -4.10
N VAL A 60 1.35 -10.69 -3.59
CA VAL A 60 0.13 -10.36 -4.37
C VAL A 60 0.46 -9.73 -5.73
N TYR A 61 1.49 -8.90 -5.80
CA TYR A 61 1.96 -8.28 -7.04
C TYR A 61 2.35 -9.30 -8.13
N ALA A 62 3.01 -10.40 -7.75
CA ALA A 62 3.40 -11.45 -8.68
C ALA A 62 2.18 -12.20 -9.25
N LEU A 63 1.12 -12.36 -8.45
CA LEU A 63 -0.16 -12.91 -8.92
C LEU A 63 -0.81 -11.98 -9.93
N ASN A 64 -0.80 -10.68 -9.66
CA ASN A 64 -1.37 -9.69 -10.57
C ASN A 64 -0.67 -9.72 -11.93
N TYR A 65 0.66 -9.63 -11.97
CA TYR A 65 1.42 -9.65 -13.22
C TYR A 65 1.30 -10.98 -13.99
N ARG A 66 1.27 -12.12 -13.28
CA ARG A 66 1.23 -13.45 -13.91
C ARG A 66 -0.14 -13.84 -14.45
N TYR A 67 -1.22 -13.50 -13.74
CA TYR A 67 -2.57 -13.93 -14.11
C TYR A 67 -3.30 -12.89 -14.96
N PHE A 68 -2.92 -11.61 -14.90
CA PHE A 68 -3.58 -10.56 -15.68
C PHE A 68 -3.64 -10.83 -17.21
N PRO A 69 -2.56 -11.28 -17.89
CA PRO A 69 -2.60 -11.57 -19.32
C PRO A 69 -3.56 -12.72 -19.70
N LEU A 70 -3.77 -13.67 -18.77
CA LEU A 70 -4.67 -14.81 -18.95
C LEU A 70 -6.16 -14.42 -18.77
N LEU A 71 -6.41 -13.29 -18.13
CA LEU A 71 -7.72 -12.77 -17.76
C LEU A 71 -8.24 -11.67 -18.71
N GLU A 72 -7.37 -11.11 -19.54
CA GLU A 72 -7.73 -10.06 -20.52
C GLU A 72 -8.74 -10.55 -21.56
N ASN A 73 -8.65 -11.83 -21.94
CA ASN A 73 -9.48 -12.42 -23.00
C ASN A 73 -10.86 -12.94 -22.52
N ASP A 74 -11.14 -12.94 -21.21
CA ASP A 74 -12.40 -13.46 -20.65
C ASP A 74 -13.04 -12.46 -19.66
N PRO A 75 -14.09 -11.72 -20.08
CA PRO A 75 -14.73 -10.71 -19.24
C PRO A 75 -15.46 -11.30 -18.02
N ALA A 76 -15.87 -12.58 -18.04
CA ALA A 76 -16.50 -13.23 -16.89
C ALA A 76 -15.47 -13.55 -15.81
N ARG A 77 -14.28 -14.03 -16.20
CA ARG A 77 -13.17 -14.28 -15.26
C ARG A 77 -12.58 -12.98 -14.70
N ARG A 78 -12.58 -11.89 -15.49
CA ARG A 78 -12.09 -10.56 -15.06
C ARG A 78 -12.83 -10.00 -13.84
N ARG A 79 -14.15 -10.24 -13.74
CA ARG A 79 -14.98 -9.78 -12.60
C ARG A 79 -14.65 -10.50 -11.29
N GLY A 80 -14.17 -11.74 -11.34
CA GLY A 80 -13.78 -12.53 -10.17
C GLY A 80 -12.35 -12.27 -9.68
N PHE A 81 -11.51 -11.62 -10.49
CA PHE A 81 -10.10 -11.47 -10.17
C PHE A 81 -9.83 -10.40 -9.10
N LEU A 82 -10.53 -9.27 -9.14
CA LEU A 82 -10.41 -8.22 -8.12
C LEU A 82 -10.79 -8.72 -6.70
N PRO A 83 -11.97 -9.34 -6.48
CA PRO A 83 -12.31 -9.86 -5.15
C PRO A 83 -11.37 -10.99 -4.72
N PHE A 84 -10.85 -11.80 -5.65
CA PHE A 84 -9.82 -12.80 -5.34
C PHE A 84 -8.52 -12.16 -4.84
N LEU A 85 -8.01 -11.14 -5.54
CA LEU A 85 -6.80 -10.41 -5.13
C LEU A 85 -6.99 -9.72 -3.77
N LEU A 86 -8.15 -9.11 -3.54
CA LEU A 86 -8.47 -8.47 -2.26
C LEU A 86 -8.55 -9.48 -1.12
N LEU A 87 -9.21 -10.62 -1.35
CA LEU A 87 -9.33 -11.67 -0.35
C LEU A 87 -7.97 -12.33 -0.06
N TRP A 88 -7.13 -12.49 -1.08
CA TRP A 88 -5.76 -12.97 -0.90
C TRP A 88 -4.91 -11.98 -0.10
N GLY A 89 -4.96 -10.68 -0.42
CA GLY A 89 -4.25 -9.63 0.34
C GLY A 89 -4.73 -9.52 1.79
N ALA A 90 -6.04 -9.66 2.03
CA ALA A 90 -6.60 -9.72 3.38
C ALA A 90 -6.13 -10.97 4.13
N ALA A 91 -6.17 -12.14 3.48
CA ALA A 91 -5.71 -13.40 4.06
C ALA A 91 -4.22 -13.36 4.41
N SER A 92 -3.36 -12.86 3.52
CA SER A 92 -1.92 -12.73 3.78
C SER A 92 -1.64 -11.79 4.95
N THR A 93 -2.36 -10.68 5.03
CA THR A 93 -2.24 -9.73 6.14
C THR A 93 -2.70 -10.35 7.47
N CYS A 94 -3.79 -11.13 7.46
CA CYS A 94 -4.24 -11.87 8.64
C CYS A 94 -3.20 -12.90 9.11
N VAL A 95 -2.63 -13.66 8.17
CA VAL A 95 -1.56 -14.63 8.48
C VAL A 95 -0.33 -13.91 9.04
N PHE A 96 0.10 -12.82 8.43
CA PHE A 96 1.20 -12.00 8.93
C PHE A 96 0.94 -11.49 10.35
N THR A 97 -0.27 -10.99 10.61
CA THR A 97 -0.68 -10.48 11.93
C THR A 97 -0.64 -11.59 12.98
N PHE A 98 -1.12 -12.79 12.63
CA PHE A 98 -1.06 -13.95 13.50
C PHE A 98 0.38 -14.33 13.88
N PHE A 99 1.28 -14.36 12.90
CA PHE A 99 2.71 -14.62 13.17
C PHE A 99 3.37 -13.49 13.97
N ALA A 100 3.04 -12.23 13.68
CA ALA A 100 3.56 -11.08 14.43
C ALA A 100 3.14 -11.14 15.91
N TRP A 101 1.92 -11.58 16.20
CA TRP A 101 1.43 -11.75 17.57
C TRP A 101 2.17 -12.87 18.33
N ILE A 102 2.49 -13.99 17.66
CA ILE A 102 3.26 -15.09 18.27
C ILE A 102 4.72 -14.67 18.48
N LEU A 103 5.30 -13.94 17.53
CA LEU A 103 6.72 -13.57 17.54
C LEU A 103 7.03 -12.32 18.37
N GLN A 104 6.03 -11.61 18.90
CA GLN A 104 6.23 -10.36 19.62
C GLN A 104 7.15 -10.50 20.84
N GLU A 105 6.96 -11.55 21.66
CA GLU A 105 7.76 -11.79 22.87
C GLU A 105 9.24 -12.13 22.54
N PRO A 106 9.53 -13.10 21.65
CA PRO A 106 10.92 -13.38 21.28
C PRO A 106 11.59 -12.21 20.55
N LEU A 107 10.86 -11.43 19.73
CA LEU A 107 11.41 -10.21 19.11
C LEU A 107 11.75 -9.14 20.16
N SER A 108 10.88 -8.93 21.15
CA SER A 108 11.09 -7.90 22.18
C SER A 108 12.30 -8.20 23.09
N SER A 109 12.55 -9.48 23.38
CA SER A 109 13.69 -9.91 24.18
C SER A 109 15.02 -9.87 23.42
N LEU A 110 15.00 -10.01 22.10
CA LEU A 110 16.18 -9.90 21.23
C LEU A 110 16.59 -8.45 20.93
N ILE A 111 15.62 -7.52 20.83
CA ILE A 111 15.84 -6.15 20.35
C ILE A 111 16.14 -5.16 21.49
N GLY A 112 15.78 -5.48 22.74
CA GLY A 112 16.03 -4.61 23.89
C GLY A 112 15.15 -3.33 23.92
N SER A 113 15.32 -2.55 25.00
CA SER A 113 14.42 -1.51 25.54
C SER A 113 13.66 -0.53 24.61
N PRO A 114 14.08 -0.13 23.38
CA PRO A 114 13.21 0.62 22.46
C PRO A 114 11.93 -0.12 22.05
N ALA A 115 11.83 -1.43 22.32
CA ALA A 115 10.63 -2.23 22.09
C ALA A 115 9.37 -1.73 22.83
N GLY A 116 9.48 -0.87 23.84
CA GLY A 116 8.31 -0.37 24.60
C GLY A 116 7.31 0.42 23.73
N VAL A 117 7.80 1.30 22.85
CA VAL A 117 6.93 2.10 21.96
C VAL A 117 6.33 1.24 20.85
N ILE A 118 7.12 0.31 20.33
CA ILE A 118 6.72 -0.65 19.28
C ILE A 118 5.68 -1.64 19.82
N ALA A 119 5.89 -2.19 21.01
CA ALA A 119 4.98 -3.12 21.66
C ALA A 119 3.65 -2.46 22.04
N GLN A 120 3.67 -1.21 22.50
CA GLN A 120 2.45 -0.47 22.85
C GLN A 120 1.57 -0.15 21.63
N HIS A 121 2.17 -0.01 20.45
CA HIS A 121 1.46 0.38 19.22
C HIS A 121 1.44 -0.72 18.16
N LEU A 122 1.85 -1.94 18.51
CA LEU A 122 1.85 -3.10 17.60
C LEU A 122 0.45 -3.37 17.05
N TYR A 123 -0.59 -3.05 17.83
CA TYR A 123 -2.00 -3.17 17.42
C TYR A 123 -2.41 -2.24 16.28
N VAL A 124 -1.70 -1.12 16.06
CA VAL A 124 -1.97 -0.16 14.97
C VAL A 124 -1.40 -0.66 13.63
N LEU A 125 -0.39 -1.53 13.69
CA LEU A 125 0.37 -1.99 12.54
C LEU A 125 -0.46 -2.91 11.59
N PRO A 126 -1.23 -3.90 12.09
CA PRO A 126 -2.11 -4.73 11.27
C PRO A 126 -3.17 -3.97 10.45
N PRO A 127 -4.00 -3.07 11.03
CA PRO A 127 -4.98 -2.33 10.23
C PRO A 127 -4.31 -1.40 9.22
N LEU A 128 -3.16 -0.81 9.57
CA LEU A 128 -2.37 0.02 8.65
C LEU A 128 -1.85 -0.81 7.46
N LEU A 129 -1.27 -1.99 7.72
CA LEU A 129 -0.80 -2.90 6.68
C LEU A 129 -1.94 -3.37 5.78
N LEU A 130 -3.11 -3.68 6.34
CA LEU A 130 -4.27 -4.08 5.55
C LEU A 130 -4.70 -2.98 4.57
N LEU A 131 -4.72 -1.73 5.04
CA LEU A 131 -5.03 -0.56 4.21
C LEU A 131 -3.99 -0.38 3.11
N ILE A 132 -2.70 -0.47 3.44
CA ILE A 132 -1.61 -0.35 2.46
C ILE A 132 -1.68 -1.47 1.42
N VAL A 133 -1.85 -2.72 1.83
CA VAL A 133 -1.96 -3.88 0.91
C VAL A 133 -3.18 -3.76 0.01
N THR A 134 -4.32 -3.34 0.56
CA THR A 134 -5.55 -3.12 -0.22
C THR A 134 -5.34 -2.00 -1.24
N ASN A 135 -4.82 -0.86 -0.79
CA ASN A 135 -4.55 0.30 -1.66
C ASN A 135 -3.60 -0.10 -2.79
N TYR A 136 -2.48 -0.75 -2.46
CA TYR A 136 -1.48 -1.19 -3.42
C TYR A 136 -2.04 -2.19 -4.44
N THR A 137 -2.91 -3.11 -3.99
CA THR A 137 -3.57 -4.09 -4.86
C THR A 137 -4.54 -3.42 -5.83
N LEU A 138 -5.35 -2.46 -5.34
CA LEU A 138 -6.23 -1.65 -6.19
C LEU A 138 -5.43 -0.82 -7.19
N ALA A 139 -4.34 -0.20 -6.72
CA ALA A 139 -3.47 0.64 -7.52
C ALA A 139 -2.90 -0.14 -8.72
N HIS A 140 -2.34 -1.31 -8.47
CA HIS A 140 -1.79 -2.18 -9.52
C HIS A 140 -2.86 -2.79 -10.42
N TYR A 141 -4.00 -3.19 -9.85
CA TYR A 141 -5.11 -3.66 -10.67
C TYR A 141 -5.61 -2.58 -11.62
N ALA A 142 -5.79 -1.33 -11.18
CA ALA A 142 -6.24 -0.24 -12.05
C ALA A 142 -5.14 0.24 -13.03
N ALA A 143 -3.87 0.17 -12.65
CA ALA A 143 -2.74 0.42 -13.56
C ALA A 143 -2.75 -0.56 -14.75
N ASN A 144 -3.09 -1.83 -14.51
CA ASN A 144 -3.20 -2.84 -15.56
C ASN A 144 -4.31 -2.53 -16.59
N PHE A 145 -5.26 -1.65 -16.29
CA PHE A 145 -6.32 -1.22 -17.22
C PHE A 145 -6.00 0.10 -17.93
N GLY A 146 -4.78 0.63 -17.77
CA GLY A 146 -4.39 1.95 -18.30
C GLY A 146 -5.01 3.13 -17.56
N LYS A 147 -5.83 2.89 -16.54
CA LYS A 147 -6.41 3.94 -15.67
C LYS A 147 -5.49 4.22 -14.49
N VAL A 148 -4.29 4.71 -14.78
CA VAL A 148 -3.23 4.92 -13.79
C VAL A 148 -3.49 6.14 -12.89
N ALA A 149 -4.38 7.05 -13.31
CA ALA A 149 -4.66 8.30 -12.59
C ALA A 149 -5.34 8.12 -11.22
N VAL A 150 -6.20 7.10 -11.06
CA VAL A 150 -6.87 6.81 -9.78
C VAL A 150 -5.91 6.17 -8.76
N PRO A 151 -5.07 5.19 -9.13
CA PRO A 151 -3.97 4.67 -8.32
C PRO A 151 -3.00 5.71 -7.77
N ALA A 152 -2.54 6.65 -8.62
CA ALA A 152 -1.49 7.60 -8.24
C ALA A 152 -1.95 8.59 -7.17
N MET A 153 -3.19 9.08 -7.24
CA MET A 153 -3.72 9.97 -6.19
C MET A 153 -3.69 9.33 -4.81
N LEU A 154 -3.98 8.03 -4.73
CA LEU A 154 -4.07 7.27 -3.49
C LEU A 154 -2.71 6.85 -2.92
N ASN A 155 -1.65 6.86 -3.73
CA ASN A 155 -0.30 6.47 -3.33
C ASN A 155 0.58 7.69 -2.98
N ASP A 156 0.24 8.86 -3.54
CA ASP A 156 0.98 10.12 -3.36
C ASP A 156 0.30 11.10 -2.37
N LEU A 157 -0.75 10.66 -1.68
CA LEU A 157 -1.40 11.32 -0.53
C LEU A 157 -0.84 10.76 0.78
#